data_AF-T2IGV0-F1
#
_entry.id   AF-T2IGV0-F1
#
_cell.length_a   1.000
_cell.length_b   1.000
_cell.length_c   1.000
_cell.angle_alpha   90.00
_cell.angle_beta   90.00
_cell.angle_gamma   90.00
#
_symmetry.space_group_name_H-M   'P 1'
#
loop_
_entity.id
_entity.type
_entity.pdbx_description
1 polymer ?
#
loop_
_entity_poly.entity_id
_entity_poly.type
_entity_poly.pdbx_seq_one_letter_code
_entity_poly.pdbx_strand_id
1 'polypeptide(L)'
;MDLPSGGYIIIEPTEALTVIDVNSGSFTRSATSRETVLWTNSEAATEIARQLRLRNIGGVIIVDFIDMDSRRDQLKLLEHFNKALKVDKARPQIAQLSELGLVELTRKRQGKTFMSCLGNPVPSAVV
;
A
#
# COMPACT_ATOMS: atom_id res chain seq x y z
N MET A 1 5.98 -7.64 -5.02
CA MET A 1 6.55 -6.65 -5.97
C MET A 1 7.81 -6.12 -5.33
N ASP A 2 8.96 -6.28 -5.97
CA ASP A 2 10.24 -6.03 -5.31
C ASP A 2 10.54 -4.53 -5.21
N LEU A 3 11.13 -4.14 -4.09
CA LEU A 3 11.59 -2.78 -3.79
C LEU A 3 13.09 -2.67 -4.09
N PRO A 4 13.61 -1.48 -4.43
CA PRO A 4 15.02 -1.28 -4.73
C PRO A 4 15.96 -1.77 -3.62
N SER A 5 15.56 -1.65 -2.36
CA SER A 5 16.35 -2.11 -1.21
C SER A 5 16.29 -3.63 -0.94
N GLY A 6 15.62 -4.41 -1.79
CA GLY A 6 15.49 -5.87 -1.63
C GLY A 6 14.31 -6.32 -0.77
N GLY A 7 13.51 -5.37 -0.26
CA GLY A 7 12.19 -5.65 0.29
C GLY A 7 11.14 -5.90 -0.80
N TYR A 8 9.89 -6.10 -0.41
CA TYR A 8 8.79 -6.25 -1.35
C TYR A 8 7.44 -5.88 -0.72
N ILE A 9 6.47 -5.52 -1.55
CA ILE A 9 5.07 -5.35 -1.14
C ILE A 9 4.19 -6.50 -1.64
N ILE A 10 3.23 -6.91 -0.82
CA ILE A 10 2.15 -7.85 -1.15
C ILE A 10 0.85 -7.07 -1.21
N ILE A 11 0.00 -7.31 -2.22
CA ILE A 11 -1.29 -6.63 -2.37
C ILE A 11 -2.38 -7.70 -2.43
N GLU A 12 -3.29 -7.68 -1.47
CA GLU A 12 -4.34 -8.68 -1.29
C GLU A 12 -5.73 -8.03 -1.30
N PRO A 13 -6.48 -8.13 -2.41
CA PRO A 13 -7.86 -7.69 -2.45
C PRO A 13 -8.75 -8.68 -1.69
N THR A 14 -9.66 -8.14 -0.87
CA THR A 14 -10.77 -8.85 -0.24
C THR A 14 -12.09 -8.34 -0.81
N GLU A 15 -13.22 -8.85 -0.31
CA GLU A 15 -14.55 -8.38 -0.70
C GLU A 15 -14.76 -6.89 -0.38
N ALA A 16 -14.35 -6.45 0.82
CA ALA A 16 -14.64 -5.11 1.33
C ALA A 16 -13.50 -4.10 1.07
N LEU A 17 -12.25 -4.56 1.16
CA LEU A 17 -11.06 -3.69 1.15
C LEU A 17 -9.85 -4.36 0.51
N THR A 18 -8.81 -3.59 0.24
CA THR A 18 -7.51 -4.13 -0.18
C THR A 18 -6.49 -3.96 0.94
N VAL A 19 -5.82 -5.05 1.33
CA VAL A 19 -4.70 -5.02 2.28
C VAL A 19 -3.39 -4.99 1.50
N ILE A 20 -2.42 -4.22 2.00
CA ILE A 20 -1.08 -4.14 1.43
C ILE A 20 -0.07 -4.30 2.55
N ASP A 21 0.82 -5.29 2.43
CA ASP A 21 1.83 -5.62 3.42
C ASP A 21 3.23 -5.28 2.92
N VAL A 22 4.08 -4.73 3.79
CA VAL A 22 5.45 -4.31 3.45
C VAL A 22 6.47 -5.20 4.17
N ASN A 23 7.30 -5.90 3.40
CA ASN A 23 8.37 -6.74 3.92
C ASN A 23 9.75 -6.19 3.55
N SER A 24 10.72 -6.29 4.46
CA SER A 24 12.12 -5.91 4.22
C SER A 24 12.92 -6.97 3.45
N GLY A 25 12.37 -8.17 3.25
CA GLY A 25 13.06 -9.29 2.58
C GLY A 25 14.26 -9.80 3.36
N SER A 26 15.23 -10.42 2.67
CA SER A 26 16.42 -11.05 3.29
C SER A 26 17.50 -10.05 3.76
N PHE A 27 17.27 -8.75 3.61
CA PHE A 27 18.15 -7.71 4.14
C PHE A 27 18.00 -7.69 5.68
N THR A 28 18.90 -8.31 6.44
CA THR A 28 18.58 -8.68 7.85
C THR A 28 19.57 -8.20 8.91
N ARG A 29 20.79 -7.74 8.57
CA ARG A 29 21.74 -7.22 9.58
C ARG A 29 21.75 -5.70 9.74
N SER A 30 21.41 -4.94 8.70
CA SER A 30 21.30 -3.47 8.73
C SER A 30 19.85 -2.97 8.62
N ALA A 31 18.92 -3.84 8.18
CA ALA A 31 17.55 -3.42 7.87
C ALA A 31 16.63 -3.19 9.06
N THR A 32 17.03 -3.65 10.25
CA THR A 32 16.35 -3.35 11.51
C THR A 32 16.77 -2.00 12.09
N SER A 33 17.75 -1.32 11.50
CA SER A 33 18.05 0.04 11.93
C SER A 33 16.86 0.94 11.64
N ARG A 34 16.57 1.85 12.56
CA ARG A 34 15.53 2.87 12.43
C ARG A 34 15.56 3.58 11.07
N GLU A 35 16.75 3.91 10.57
CA GLU A 35 16.93 4.58 9.28
C GLU A 35 16.57 3.66 8.10
N THR A 36 16.98 2.40 8.13
CA THR A 36 16.65 1.46 7.06
C THR A 36 15.16 1.10 7.02
N VAL A 37 14.50 1.02 8.18
CA VAL A 37 13.04 0.84 8.24
C VAL A 37 12.34 2.03 7.58
N LEU A 38 12.68 3.27 7.98
CA LEU A 38 12.10 4.47 7.37
C LEU A 38 12.36 4.54 5.87
N TRP A 39 13.56 4.19 5.43
CA TRP A 39 13.92 4.14 4.01
C TRP A 39 13.05 3.13 3.25
N THR A 40 12.98 1.88 3.74
CA THR A 40 12.21 0.79 3.12
C THR A 40 10.72 1.14 3.04
N ASN A 41 10.15 1.66 4.12
CA ASN A 41 8.76 2.12 4.14
C ASN A 41 8.52 3.27 3.15
N SER A 42 9.49 4.17 2.97
CA SER A 42 9.38 5.28 2.01
C SER A 42 9.40 4.79 0.56
N GLU A 43 10.23 3.79 0.24
CA GLU A 43 10.22 3.10 -1.06
C GLU A 43 8.87 2.39 -1.28
N ALA A 44 8.40 1.66 -0.27
CA ALA A 44 7.11 0.99 -0.30
C ALA A 44 5.97 1.98 -0.55
N ALA A 45 5.92 3.12 0.16
CA ALA A 45 4.90 4.15 -0.04
C ALA A 45 4.86 4.68 -1.48
N THR A 46 6.02 4.91 -2.10
CA THR A 46 6.11 5.31 -3.51
C THR A 46 5.59 4.22 -4.44
N GLU A 47 5.98 2.97 -4.22
CA GLU A 47 5.56 1.84 -5.06
C GLU A 47 4.07 1.54 -4.90
N ILE A 48 3.53 1.60 -3.68
CA ILE A 48 2.10 1.46 -3.39
C ILE A 48 1.30 2.51 -4.15
N ALA A 49 1.67 3.80 -4.05
CA ALA A 49 0.99 4.86 -4.78
C ALA A 49 0.99 4.62 -6.30
N ARG A 50 2.08 4.07 -6.85
CA ARG A 50 2.17 3.69 -8.27
C ARG A 50 1.24 2.52 -8.60
N GLN A 51 1.22 1.47 -7.77
CA GLN A 51 0.40 0.27 -7.99
C GLN A 51 -1.11 0.56 -7.89
N LEU A 52 -1.53 1.43 -6.97
CA LEU A 52 -2.93 1.87 -6.88
C LEU A 52 -3.43 2.44 -8.21
N ARG A 53 -2.59 3.21 -8.91
CA ARG A 53 -2.91 3.77 -10.24
C ARG A 53 -2.90 2.69 -11.31
N LEU A 54 -1.83 1.91 -11.40
CA LEU A 54 -1.66 0.93 -12.49
C LEU A 54 -2.70 -0.18 -12.47
N ARG A 55 -3.10 -0.62 -11.27
CA ARG A 55 -4.11 -1.67 -11.08
C ARG A 55 -5.53 -1.12 -10.95
N ASN A 56 -5.68 0.21 -10.92
CA ASN A 56 -6.93 0.90 -10.63
C ASN A 56 -7.62 0.36 -9.36
N ILE A 57 -6.85 0.20 -8.27
CA ILE A 57 -7.36 -0.24 -6.97
C ILE A 57 -8.12 0.94 -6.34
N GLY A 58 -9.34 0.74 -5.86
CA GLY A 58 -10.14 1.80 -5.26
C GLY A 58 -11.10 1.27 -4.20
N GLY A 59 -11.68 2.17 -3.40
CA GLY A 59 -12.36 1.85 -2.16
C GLY A 59 -11.45 2.04 -0.96
N VAL A 60 -11.65 1.22 0.07
CA VAL A 60 -10.85 1.21 1.29
C VAL A 60 -9.59 0.39 1.07
N ILE A 61 -8.44 0.96 1.44
CA ILE A 61 -7.12 0.34 1.34
C ILE A 61 -6.46 0.45 2.70
N ILE A 62 -5.92 -0.66 3.20
CA ILE A 62 -5.16 -0.74 4.44
C ILE A 62 -3.72 -1.06 4.08
N VAL A 63 -2.77 -0.30 4.61
CA VAL A 63 -1.34 -0.54 4.42
C VAL A 63 -0.70 -0.85 5.77
N ASP A 64 -0.11 -2.03 5.87
CA ASP A 64 0.69 -2.49 6.99
C ASP A 64 2.17 -2.23 6.66
N PHE A 65 2.71 -1.15 7.23
CA PHE A 65 4.12 -0.79 7.08
C PHE A 65 4.94 -1.49 8.15
N ILE A 66 6.24 -1.66 7.91
CA ILE A 66 7.16 -2.19 8.92
C ILE A 66 7.13 -1.27 10.15
N ASP A 67 7.05 -1.86 11.34
CA ASP A 67 6.96 -1.16 12.62
C ASP A 67 8.03 -0.08 12.79
N MET A 68 7.59 1.13 13.18
CA MET A 68 8.45 2.25 13.50
C MET A 68 8.14 2.79 14.89
N ASP A 69 9.13 2.72 15.79
CA ASP A 69 9.01 3.22 17.17
C ASP A 69 8.90 4.76 17.24
N SER A 70 9.49 5.46 16.27
CA SER A 70 9.55 6.92 16.31
C SER A 70 8.34 7.55 15.65
N ARG A 71 7.52 8.25 16.45
CA ARG A 71 6.42 9.09 15.95
C ARG A 71 6.87 10.09 14.89
N ARG A 72 8.09 10.64 15.02
CA ARG A 72 8.67 11.56 14.04
C ARG A 72 8.81 10.89 12.66
N ASP A 73 9.22 9.63 12.63
CA ASP A 73 9.44 8.93 11.36
C ASP A 73 8.14 8.42 10.75
N GLN A 74 7.17 8.02 11.58
CA GLN A 74 5.79 7.80 11.13
C GLN A 74 5.24 9.05 10.42
N LEU A 75 5.41 10.24 11.01
CA LEU A 75 4.96 11.49 10.38
C LEU A 75 5.68 11.79 9.07
N LYS A 76 7.01 11.57 9.00
CA LYS A 76 7.77 11.72 7.75
C LYS A 76 7.27 10.76 6.67
N LEU A 77 7.02 9.50 7.03
CA LEU A 77 6.47 8.51 6.12
C LEU A 77 5.11 8.95 5.59
N LEU A 78 4.19 9.40 6.46
CA LEU A 78 2.88 9.89 6.06
C LEU A 78 2.96 11.12 5.16
N GLU A 79 3.90 12.03 5.41
CA GLU A 79 4.14 13.19 4.55
C GLU A 79 4.63 12.77 3.16
N HIS A 80 5.61 11.86 3.11
CA HIS A 80 6.14 11.28 1.87
C HIS A 80 5.05 10.54 1.09
N PHE A 81 4.27 9.71 1.77
CA PHE A 81 3.20 8.93 1.15
C PHE A 81 2.11 9.86 0.57
N ASN A 82 1.69 10.87 1.33
CA ASN A 82 0.79 11.91 0.82
C ASN A 82 1.34 12.59 -0.45
N LYS A 83 2.63 12.93 -0.50
CA LYS A 83 3.25 13.50 -1.70
C LYS A 83 3.21 12.53 -2.89
N ALA A 84 3.50 11.25 -2.67
CA ALA A 84 3.44 10.23 -3.71
C ALA A 84 2.02 9.98 -4.25
N LEU A 85 1.00 10.17 -3.40
CA LEU A 85 -0.42 10.02 -3.72
C LEU A 85 -0.99 11.22 -4.50
N LYS A 86 -0.44 12.44 -4.34
CA LYS A 86 -0.95 13.68 -4.95
C LYS A 86 -1.07 13.65 -6.47
N VAL A 87 -0.23 12.87 -7.16
CA VAL A 87 -0.25 12.77 -8.63
C VAL A 87 -1.42 11.93 -9.17
N ASP A 88 -2.14 11.23 -8.29
CA ASP A 88 -3.25 10.36 -8.67
C ASP A 88 -4.56 11.13 -8.86
N LYS A 89 -5.11 11.05 -10.08
CA LYS A 89 -6.38 11.69 -10.46
C LYS A 89 -7.59 11.15 -9.68
N ALA A 90 -7.52 9.94 -9.11
CA ALA A 90 -8.56 9.37 -8.27
C ALA A 90 -8.61 9.97 -6.86
N ARG A 91 -7.71 10.90 -6.55
CA ARG A 91 -7.61 11.63 -5.28
C ARG A 91 -7.64 10.69 -4.07
N PRO A 92 -6.70 9.73 -3.97
CA PRO A 92 -6.52 8.96 -2.75
C PRO A 92 -6.23 9.88 -1.57
N GLN A 93 -6.76 9.53 -0.40
CA GLN A 93 -6.61 10.26 0.85
C GLN A 93 -6.24 9.27 1.96
N ILE A 94 -5.21 9.61 2.72
CA ILE A 94 -4.93 8.94 3.99
C ILE A 94 -5.99 9.42 4.98
N ALA A 95 -6.80 8.50 5.50
CA ALA A 95 -7.82 8.78 6.50
C ALA A 95 -7.18 8.90 7.88
N GLN A 96 -6.37 7.91 8.28
CA GLN A 96 -5.69 7.88 9.56
C GLN A 96 -4.51 6.90 9.59
N LEU A 97 -3.67 7.03 10.62
CA LEU A 97 -2.84 5.94 11.14
C LEU A 97 -3.56 5.40 12.37
N SER A 98 -3.93 4.13 12.36
CA SER A 98 -4.69 3.48 13.44
C SER A 98 -3.81 3.26 14.68
N GLU A 99 -4.45 2.94 15.80
CA GLU A 99 -3.74 2.56 17.04
C GLU A 99 -2.89 1.30 16.87
N LEU A 100 -3.25 0.44 15.92
CA LEU A 100 -2.51 -0.79 15.58
C LEU A 100 -1.36 -0.53 14.61
N GLY A 101 -1.08 0.72 14.23
CA GLY A 101 0.02 1.07 13.31
C GLY A 101 -0.34 0.97 11.82
N LEU A 102 -1.60 0.67 11.48
CA LEU A 102 -2.04 0.54 10.09
C LEU A 102 -2.36 1.90 9.46
N VAL A 103 -1.95 2.11 8.21
CA VAL A 103 -2.31 3.32 7.46
C VAL A 103 -3.56 3.04 6.63
N GLU A 104 -4.63 3.78 6.91
CA GLU A 104 -5.92 3.63 6.24
C GLU A 104 -6.07 4.69 5.14
N LEU A 105 -6.44 4.25 3.94
CA LEU A 105 -6.67 5.13 2.80
C LEU A 105 -8.02 4.89 2.16
N THR A 106 -8.56 5.94 1.56
CA THR A 106 -9.68 5.86 0.63
C THR A 106 -9.23 6.36 -0.74
N ARG A 107 -9.64 5.68 -1.81
CA ARG A 107 -9.41 6.11 -3.19
C ARG A 107 -10.68 5.95 -4.02
N LYS A 108 -11.08 6.98 -4.76
CA LYS A 108 -12.31 6.91 -5.56
C LYS A 108 -12.18 5.82 -6.63
N ARG A 109 -13.21 4.96 -6.75
CA ARG A 109 -13.29 3.97 -7.83
C ARG A 109 -13.48 4.70 -9.16
N GLN A 110 -12.54 4.53 -10.08
CA GLN A 110 -12.66 5.08 -11.43
C GLN A 110 -13.14 3.98 -12.38
N GLY A 111 -14.40 4.04 -12.83
CA GLY A 111 -14.93 3.15 -13.88
C GLY A 111 -14.65 1.65 -13.69
N LYS A 112 -14.79 0.84 -14.76
CA LYS A 112 -14.43 -0.59 -14.71
C LYS A 112 -12.91 -0.74 -14.64
N THR A 113 -12.41 -1.53 -13.69
CA THR A 113 -11.02 -1.97 -13.59
C THR A 113 -10.63 -2.79 -14.83
N PHE A 114 -9.39 -2.69 -15.30
CA PHE A 114 -8.92 -3.50 -16.44
C PHE A 114 -9.15 -5.00 -16.22
N MET A 115 -8.94 -5.51 -15.00
CA MET A 115 -9.25 -6.89 -14.63
C MET A 115 -10.74 -7.24 -14.71
N SER A 116 -11.65 -6.33 -14.36
CA SER A 116 -13.10 -6.60 -14.48
C SER A 116 -13.60 -6.55 -15.93
N CYS A 117 -12.81 -5.99 -16.85
CA CYS A 117 -13.04 -6.12 -18.29
C CYS A 117 -12.47 -7.42 -18.86
N LEU A 118 -11.45 -8.02 -18.23
CA LEU A 118 -10.76 -9.22 -18.71
C LEU A 118 -11.32 -10.55 -18.18
N GLY A 119 -12.04 -10.53 -17.05
CA GLY A 119 -12.62 -11.73 -16.46
C GLY A 119 -14.14 -11.62 -16.36
N ASN A 120 -14.86 -12.38 -17.19
CA ASN A 120 -16.13 -12.93 -16.74
C ASN A 120 -15.78 -14.13 -15.84
N PRO A 121 -16.09 -14.12 -14.53
CA PRO A 121 -16.17 -15.37 -13.80
C PRO A 121 -17.38 -16.13 -14.35
N VAL A 122 -17.14 -17.34 -14.84
CA VAL A 122 -18.21 -18.32 -15.07
C VAL A 122 -18.92 -18.49 -13.72
N PRO A 123 -20.27 -18.41 -13.64
CA PRO A 123 -20.96 -18.64 -12.38
C PRO A 123 -20.68 -20.09 -11.96
N SER A 124 -19.92 -20.29 -10.87
CA SER A 124 -19.95 -21.59 -10.20
C SER A 124 -21.36 -21.75 -9.66
N ALA A 125 -22.09 -22.67 -10.28
CA ALA A 125 -23.40 -23.08 -9.84
C ALA A 125 -23.34 -23.44 -8.35
N VAL A 126 -24.28 -22.89 -7.60
CA VAL A 126 -24.64 -23.35 -6.27
C VAL A 126 -24.96 -24.84 -6.36
N VAL A 127 -24.19 -25.68 -5.67
CA VAL A 127 -24.59 -27.02 -5.22
C VAL A 127 -24.07 -27.19 -3.80
#